data_AF-A0A397AF74-F1
#
_entry.id   AF-A0A397AF74-F1
#
_cell.length_a   1.000
_cell.length_b   1.000
_cell.length_c   1.000
_cell.angle_alpha   90.00
_cell.angle_beta   90.00
_cell.angle_gamma   90.00
#
_symmetry.space_group_name_H-M   'P 1'
#
loop_
_entity.id
_entity.type
_entity.pdbx_description
1 polymer ?
#
loop_
_entity_poly.entity_id
_entity_poly.type
_entity_poly.pdbx_seq_one_letter_code
_entity_poly.pdbx_strand_id
1 'polypeptide(L)'
;MWHEELSRVINYNVEAECNRYLKKKVYDRTSQFQSRAIPIPRFSPPPNDPSSINFMGRYGYRVEVAGLSTFAVLHQSIGLLGLVGVDRMLSFRIVHTLNNLIKFWGTAISPYLPLLDQLTTALEPAWRLPDNASRLYEASLKKVKPVEKVMSKLLKAVLIIGQAALLRKAIVSELAFSSKLDAHLLSCSVGTLDKSVLNDLRAHFRSNSAVPPAAVLVELNKYLETMGATDPYSKIFITMNEPLDKLSALFLLFVLAYMPKLQYDDQCGALKRVGTNPVDGAPLILGLSTIFKQFHPSYTEQFVSYVGQYVRSTISEAKTTDHLPPNVLNVLIFLQHFARVTKLKPSILHTHIPAYVFDAMSL
;
A
#
# COMPACT_ATOMS: atom_id res chain seq x y z
N MET A 1 -32.20 -17.20 3.64
CA MET A 1 -33.10 -16.19 3.03
C MET A 1 -32.69 -14.74 3.30
N TRP A 2 -32.93 -14.13 4.47
CA TRP A 2 -32.69 -12.66 4.64
C TRP A 2 -31.22 -12.24 4.51
N HIS A 3 -30.29 -13.01 5.09
CA HIS A 3 -28.86 -12.74 4.97
C HIS A 3 -28.32 -12.94 3.54
N GLU A 4 -28.89 -13.89 2.78
CA GLU A 4 -28.50 -14.13 1.38
C GLU A 4 -29.01 -13.02 0.46
N GLU A 5 -30.24 -12.54 0.67
CA GLU A 5 -30.78 -11.41 -0.07
C GLU A 5 -30.05 -10.10 0.28
N LEU A 6 -29.72 -9.87 1.56
CA LEU A 6 -28.92 -8.72 1.97
C LEU A 6 -27.51 -8.77 1.36
N SER A 7 -26.86 -9.93 1.40
CA SER A 7 -25.59 -10.17 0.72
C SER A 7 -25.66 -9.85 -0.77
N ARG A 8 -26.72 -10.31 -1.44
CA ARG A 8 -26.96 -10.08 -2.86
C ARG A 8 -27.07 -8.58 -3.15
N VAL A 9 -27.85 -7.85 -2.34
CA VAL A 9 -28.02 -6.39 -2.46
C VAL A 9 -26.70 -5.65 -2.26
N ILE A 10 -25.93 -5.99 -1.23
CA ILE A 10 -24.69 -5.28 -0.94
C ILE A 10 -23.64 -5.56 -2.01
N ASN A 11 -23.46 -6.82 -2.40
CA ASN A 11 -22.51 -7.20 -3.44
C ASN A 11 -22.85 -6.58 -4.80
N TYR A 12 -24.14 -6.47 -5.15
CA TYR A 12 -24.60 -5.74 -6.33
C TYR A 12 -24.23 -4.25 -6.27
N ASN A 13 -24.44 -3.60 -5.12
CA ASN A 13 -24.10 -2.18 -4.96
C ASN A 13 -22.58 -1.94 -5.00
N VAL A 14 -21.79 -2.84 -4.43
CA VAL A 14 -20.32 -2.80 -4.53
C VAL A 14 -19.89 -2.96 -5.98
N GLU A 15 -20.46 -3.93 -6.72
CA GLU A 15 -20.16 -4.15 -8.13
C GLU A 15 -20.51 -2.91 -8.99
N ALA A 16 -21.65 -2.27 -8.71
CA ALA A 16 -22.07 -1.06 -9.38
C ALA A 16 -21.12 0.13 -9.14
N GLU A 17 -20.58 0.30 -7.93
CA GLU A 17 -19.54 1.30 -7.65
C GLU A 17 -18.20 0.93 -8.32
N CYS A 18 -17.86 -0.36 -8.31
CA CYS A 18 -16.64 -0.85 -8.94
C CYS A 18 -16.60 -0.60 -10.45
N ASN A 19 -17.76 -0.53 -11.12
CA ASN A 19 -17.84 -0.20 -12.56
C ASN A 19 -17.20 1.14 -12.94
N ARG A 20 -17.09 2.09 -12.01
CA ARG A 20 -16.35 3.34 -12.25
C ARG A 20 -14.86 3.08 -12.50
N TYR A 21 -14.31 2.02 -11.92
CA TYR A 21 -12.88 1.67 -11.99
C TYR A 21 -12.57 0.59 -13.04
N LEU A 22 -13.58 -0.11 -13.57
CA LEU A 22 -13.41 -1.18 -14.55
C LEU A 22 -13.40 -0.66 -16.01
N LYS A 23 -12.55 -1.25 -16.86
CA LYS A 23 -12.55 -0.96 -18.31
C LYS A 23 -13.77 -1.56 -19.02
N LYS A 24 -14.10 -2.81 -18.70
CA LYS A 24 -15.32 -3.49 -19.16
C LYS A 24 -16.34 -3.42 -18.04
N LYS A 25 -17.39 -2.63 -18.24
CA LYS A 25 -18.45 -2.44 -17.25
C LYS A 25 -19.32 -3.70 -17.17
N VAL A 26 -19.67 -4.09 -15.96
CA VAL A 26 -20.67 -5.13 -15.69
C VAL A 26 -22.03 -4.45 -15.65
N TYR A 27 -22.85 -4.71 -16.66
CA TYR A 27 -24.21 -4.18 -16.74
C TYR A 27 -25.17 -5.06 -15.96
N ASP A 28 -26.34 -4.51 -15.60
CA ASP A 28 -27.31 -5.18 -14.74
C ASP A 28 -27.75 -6.55 -15.28
N ARG A 29 -27.83 -6.70 -16.62
CA ARG A 29 -28.18 -7.98 -17.28
C ARG A 29 -27.10 -9.05 -17.16
N THR A 30 -25.87 -8.65 -16.87
CA THR A 30 -24.69 -9.51 -16.73
C THR A 30 -24.22 -9.65 -15.29
N SER A 31 -24.81 -8.89 -14.36
CA SER A 31 -24.48 -8.96 -12.95
C SER A 31 -25.00 -10.26 -12.36
N GLN A 32 -24.11 -11.03 -11.72
CA GLN A 32 -24.45 -12.28 -11.05
C GLN A 32 -25.36 -12.07 -9.82
N PHE A 33 -25.44 -10.85 -9.30
CA PHE A 33 -26.27 -10.50 -8.15
C PHE A 33 -27.65 -9.97 -8.56
N GLN A 34 -27.85 -9.66 -9.84
CA GLN A 34 -29.13 -9.16 -10.35
C GLN A 34 -30.03 -10.31 -10.78
N SER A 35 -31.23 -10.39 -10.19
CA SER A 35 -32.24 -11.40 -10.52
C SER A 35 -33.33 -10.80 -11.41
N ARG A 36 -33.76 -11.54 -12.44
CA ARG A 36 -34.89 -11.14 -13.29
C ARG A 36 -36.24 -11.20 -12.57
N ALA A 37 -36.36 -12.08 -11.57
CA ALA A 37 -37.58 -12.24 -10.79
C ALA A 37 -37.67 -11.23 -9.63
N ILE A 38 -36.53 -10.86 -9.02
CA ILE A 38 -36.47 -9.93 -7.88
C ILE A 38 -35.33 -8.92 -8.10
N PRO A 39 -35.56 -7.87 -8.90
CA PRO A 39 -34.53 -6.91 -9.25
C PRO A 39 -34.16 -5.99 -8.08
N ILE A 40 -32.87 -5.72 -7.92
CA ILE A 40 -32.36 -4.75 -6.94
C ILE A 40 -32.50 -3.34 -7.54
N PRO A 41 -33.26 -2.42 -6.91
CA PRO A 41 -33.52 -1.10 -7.45
C PRO A 41 -32.29 -0.20 -7.39
N ARG A 42 -32.16 0.70 -8.38
CA ARG A 42 -31.18 1.79 -8.37
C ARG A 42 -31.83 3.09 -7.96
N PHE A 43 -31.13 3.84 -7.11
CA PHE A 43 -31.52 5.18 -6.72
C PHE A 43 -30.62 6.19 -7.42
N SER A 44 -31.19 7.31 -7.88
CA SER A 44 -30.42 8.39 -8.48
C SER A 44 -29.47 9.04 -7.46
N PRO A 45 -28.26 9.46 -7.86
CA PRO A 45 -27.38 10.23 -6.98
C PRO A 45 -28.06 11.55 -6.57
N PRO A 46 -27.93 11.98 -5.30
CA PRO A 46 -28.43 13.26 -4.84
C PRO A 46 -27.59 14.40 -5.45
N PRO A 47 -28.17 15.60 -5.59
CA PRO A 47 -27.54 16.71 -6.32
C PRO A 47 -26.15 17.11 -5.79
N ASN A 48 -25.88 16.87 -4.51
CA ASN A 48 -24.69 17.34 -3.80
C ASN A 48 -23.49 16.37 -3.88
N ASP A 49 -23.64 15.17 -4.44
CA ASP A 49 -22.52 14.23 -4.66
C ASP A 49 -22.72 13.41 -5.94
N PRO A 50 -22.36 13.97 -7.11
CA PRO A 50 -22.44 13.27 -8.38
C PRO A 50 -21.36 12.17 -8.55
N SER A 51 -20.44 12.02 -7.59
CA SER A 51 -19.28 11.14 -7.72
C SER A 51 -19.53 9.72 -7.20
N SER A 52 -20.46 9.57 -6.24
CA SER A 52 -20.88 8.29 -5.68
C SER A 52 -22.14 7.79 -6.39
N ILE A 53 -22.11 6.56 -6.92
CA ILE A 53 -23.24 5.94 -7.62
C ILE A 53 -24.30 5.47 -6.62
N ASN A 54 -23.91 5.03 -5.43
CA ASN A 54 -24.80 4.59 -4.36
C ASN A 54 -24.22 4.92 -2.97
N PHE A 55 -24.84 4.37 -1.92
CA PHE A 55 -24.46 4.62 -0.53
C PHE A 55 -23.07 4.09 -0.16
N MET A 56 -22.57 3.05 -0.83
CA MET A 56 -21.25 2.46 -0.57
C MET A 56 -20.11 3.40 -0.98
N GLY A 57 -20.27 4.17 -2.07
CA GLY A 57 -19.29 5.17 -2.50
C GLY A 57 -19.10 6.32 -1.49
N ARG A 58 -20.16 6.66 -0.74
CA ARG A 58 -20.15 7.77 0.24
C ARG A 58 -19.39 7.45 1.52
N TYR A 59 -19.34 6.18 1.93
CA TYR A 59 -18.54 5.76 3.08
C TYR A 59 -17.02 5.88 2.84
N GLY A 60 -16.57 6.00 1.59
CA GLY A 60 -15.15 6.10 1.23
C GLY A 60 -14.51 7.49 1.36
N TYR A 61 -15.29 8.54 1.67
CA TYR A 61 -14.81 9.92 1.70
C TYR A 61 -15.39 10.71 2.90
N ARG A 62 -14.71 10.68 4.06
CA ARG A 62 -14.71 11.76 5.07
C ARG A 62 -13.61 11.54 6.13
N VAL A 63 -13.19 12.66 6.73
CA VAL A 63 -11.97 12.87 7.54
C VAL A 63 -12.23 12.67 9.03
N GLU A 64 -11.28 11.97 9.69
CA GLU A 64 -11.09 11.60 11.13
C GLU A 64 -12.17 10.76 11.87
N VAL A 65 -11.72 9.96 12.88
CA VAL A 65 -12.47 9.08 13.83
C VAL A 65 -12.71 7.60 13.41
N ALA A 66 -11.68 6.87 12.94
CA ALA A 66 -11.79 5.44 12.61
C ALA A 66 -10.95 4.54 13.55
N GLY A 67 -11.46 4.27 14.75
CA GLY A 67 -10.90 3.27 15.67
C GLY A 67 -11.52 1.88 15.48
N LEU A 68 -11.09 0.88 16.26
CA LEU A 68 -11.69 -0.47 16.21
C LEU A 68 -13.21 -0.42 16.39
N SER A 69 -13.71 0.42 17.30
CA SER A 69 -15.15 0.61 17.53
C SER A 69 -15.89 1.11 16.29
N THR A 70 -15.25 1.96 15.47
CA THR A 70 -15.84 2.44 14.21
C THR A 70 -15.99 1.30 13.21
N PHE A 71 -15.00 0.41 13.11
CA PHE A 71 -15.07 -0.76 12.22
C PHE A 71 -16.03 -1.82 12.75
N ALA A 72 -16.16 -1.98 14.06
CA ALA A 72 -17.18 -2.84 14.67
C ALA A 72 -18.60 -2.33 14.40
N VAL A 73 -18.86 -1.02 14.55
CA VAL A 73 -20.15 -0.42 14.20
C VAL A 73 -20.42 -0.50 12.70
N LEU A 74 -19.38 -0.28 11.88
CA LEU A 74 -19.48 -0.46 10.43
C LEU A 74 -19.87 -1.90 10.11
N HIS A 75 -19.19 -2.87 10.71
CA HIS A 75 -19.48 -4.29 10.54
C HIS A 75 -20.90 -4.63 10.98
N GLN A 76 -21.38 -4.11 12.11
CA GLN A 76 -22.77 -4.28 12.56
C GLN A 76 -23.78 -3.68 11.57
N SER A 77 -23.43 -2.60 10.88
CA SER A 77 -24.33 -1.88 9.97
C SER A 77 -24.45 -2.53 8.60
N ILE A 78 -23.34 -2.98 8.01
CA ILE A 78 -23.31 -3.54 6.64
C ILE A 78 -23.10 -5.06 6.61
N GLY A 79 -22.83 -5.68 7.75
CA GLY A 79 -22.53 -7.11 7.87
C GLY A 79 -21.19 -7.52 7.25
N LEU A 80 -20.81 -8.78 7.48
CA LEU A 80 -19.57 -9.39 7.00
C LEU A 80 -19.35 -9.14 5.49
N LEU A 81 -20.37 -9.41 4.69
CA LEU A 81 -20.29 -9.35 3.23
C LEU A 81 -20.22 -7.91 2.71
N GLY A 82 -20.83 -6.97 3.42
CA GLY A 82 -20.65 -5.56 3.12
C GLY A 82 -19.23 -5.08 3.39
N LEU A 83 -18.64 -5.52 4.50
CA LEU A 83 -17.28 -5.16 4.86
C LEU A 83 -16.24 -5.73 3.88
N VAL A 84 -16.43 -6.98 3.43
CA VAL A 84 -15.66 -7.58 2.32
C VAL A 84 -15.83 -6.77 1.03
N GLY A 85 -17.05 -6.30 0.75
CA GLY A 85 -17.34 -5.42 -0.37
C GLY A 85 -16.57 -4.10 -0.33
N VAL A 86 -16.48 -3.47 0.84
CA VAL A 86 -15.67 -2.26 1.05
C VAL A 86 -14.18 -2.54 0.82
N ASP A 87 -13.64 -3.65 1.33
CA ASP A 87 -12.24 -4.03 1.08
C ASP A 87 -11.95 -4.19 -0.42
N ARG A 88 -12.88 -4.81 -1.16
CA ARG A 88 -12.79 -4.98 -2.60
C ARG A 88 -12.85 -3.64 -3.34
N MET A 89 -13.73 -2.73 -2.93
CA MET A 89 -13.80 -1.38 -3.49
C MET A 89 -12.49 -0.60 -3.28
N LEU A 90 -11.91 -0.68 -2.08
CA LEU A 90 -10.61 -0.07 -1.78
C LEU A 90 -9.48 -0.71 -2.61
N SER A 91 -9.53 -2.02 -2.83
CA SER A 91 -8.60 -2.73 -3.72
C SER A 91 -8.67 -2.20 -5.16
N PHE A 92 -9.87 -2.00 -5.70
CA PHE A 92 -10.03 -1.41 -7.05
C PHE A 92 -9.58 0.04 -7.11
N ARG A 93 -9.78 0.83 -6.04
CA ARG A 93 -9.23 2.18 -5.94
C ARG A 93 -7.70 2.17 -6.00
N ILE A 94 -7.04 1.22 -5.33
CA ILE A 94 -5.58 1.04 -5.41
C ILE A 94 -5.17 0.68 -6.84
N VAL A 95 -5.80 -0.31 -7.47
CA VAL A 95 -5.56 -0.71 -8.87
C VAL A 95 -5.68 0.48 -9.82
N HIS A 96 -6.75 1.28 -9.70
CA HIS A 96 -6.97 2.46 -10.52
C HIS A 96 -5.87 3.51 -10.34
N THR A 97 -5.49 3.78 -9.08
CA THR A 97 -4.45 4.76 -8.75
C THR A 97 -3.08 4.31 -9.28
N LEU A 98 -2.74 3.03 -9.15
CA LEU A 98 -1.51 2.45 -9.69
C LEU A 98 -1.45 2.54 -11.23
N ASN A 99 -2.55 2.18 -11.92
CA ASN A 99 -2.62 2.32 -13.38
C ASN A 99 -2.44 3.77 -13.84
N ASN A 100 -3.00 4.74 -13.11
CA ASN A 100 -2.80 6.15 -13.42
C ASN A 100 -1.35 6.59 -13.13
N LEU A 101 -0.72 6.05 -12.09
CA LEU A 101 0.69 6.30 -11.78
C LEU A 101 1.61 5.82 -12.92
N ILE A 102 1.33 4.65 -13.51
CA ILE A 102 2.11 4.11 -14.64
C ILE A 102 1.97 4.99 -15.88
N LYS A 103 0.74 5.39 -16.22
CA LYS A 103 0.48 6.33 -17.33
C LYS A 103 1.16 7.69 -17.10
N PHE A 104 1.12 8.16 -15.85
CA PHE A 104 1.80 9.38 -15.44
C PHE A 104 3.32 9.24 -15.57
N TRP A 105 3.87 8.06 -15.29
CA TRP A 105 5.29 7.78 -15.48
C TRP A 105 5.73 7.95 -16.93
N GLY A 106 5.04 7.28 -17.86
CA GLY A 106 5.37 7.32 -19.28
C GLY A 106 5.20 8.69 -19.94
N THR A 107 4.43 9.61 -19.35
CA THR A 107 4.16 10.93 -19.94
C THR A 107 4.90 12.07 -19.23
N ALA A 108 4.86 12.10 -17.91
CA ALA A 108 5.37 13.22 -17.12
C ALA A 108 6.76 12.97 -16.53
N ILE A 109 7.19 11.71 -16.38
CA ILE A 109 8.49 11.37 -15.78
C ILE A 109 9.54 11.08 -16.87
N SER A 110 9.14 10.56 -18.02
CA SER A 110 10.03 10.28 -19.17
C SER A 110 11.02 11.41 -19.53
N PRO A 111 10.63 12.71 -19.55
CA PRO A 111 11.57 13.79 -19.85
C PRO A 111 12.71 13.96 -18.84
N TYR A 112 12.56 13.41 -17.64
CA TYR A 112 13.51 13.54 -16.53
C TYR A 112 14.39 12.30 -16.35
N LEU A 113 14.17 11.24 -17.14
CA LEU A 113 15.00 10.04 -17.09
C LEU A 113 16.50 10.34 -17.23
N PRO A 114 16.97 11.24 -18.12
CA PRO A 114 18.41 11.57 -18.20
C PRO A 114 18.97 12.18 -16.92
N LEU A 115 18.17 12.98 -16.21
CA LEU A 115 18.59 13.58 -14.94
C LEU A 115 18.67 12.54 -13.83
N LEU A 116 17.68 11.64 -13.77
CA LEU A 116 17.68 10.53 -12.82
C LEU A 116 18.80 9.54 -13.14
N ASP A 117 19.15 9.39 -14.42
CA ASP A 117 20.29 8.57 -14.85
C ASP A 117 21.61 9.15 -14.34
N GLN A 118 21.85 10.45 -14.52
CA GLN A 118 22.99 11.15 -13.94
C GLN A 118 23.08 10.97 -12.43
N LEU A 119 21.95 11.04 -11.72
CA LEU A 119 21.89 10.77 -10.29
C LEU A 119 22.29 9.32 -10.00
N THR A 120 21.69 8.33 -10.67
CA THR A 120 22.02 6.92 -10.42
C THR A 120 23.48 6.59 -10.70
N THR A 121 24.07 7.14 -11.75
CA THR A 121 25.49 6.96 -12.08
C THR A 121 26.39 7.54 -10.99
N ALA A 122 26.02 8.68 -10.42
CA ALA A 122 26.77 9.29 -9.31
C ALA A 122 26.58 8.56 -7.97
N LEU A 123 25.50 7.77 -7.83
CA LEU A 123 25.25 6.94 -6.66
C LEU A 123 25.88 5.54 -6.79
N GLU A 124 26.34 5.15 -7.98
CA GLU A 124 27.03 3.89 -8.21
C GLU A 124 28.55 4.00 -7.97
N PRO A 125 29.18 3.04 -7.27
CA PRO A 125 28.56 1.88 -6.63
C PRO A 125 27.95 2.21 -5.27
N ALA A 126 26.83 1.56 -4.94
CA ALA A 126 26.03 1.89 -3.75
C ALA A 126 26.73 1.71 -2.38
N TRP A 127 27.80 0.92 -2.31
CA TRP A 127 28.57 0.74 -1.07
C TRP A 127 29.48 1.94 -0.77
N ARG A 128 29.87 2.72 -1.79
CA ARG A 128 30.73 3.90 -1.66
C ARG A 128 29.90 5.14 -1.33
N LEU A 129 30.51 6.10 -0.63
CA LEU A 129 29.91 7.42 -0.41
C LEU A 129 30.15 8.32 -1.64
N PRO A 130 29.13 9.02 -2.16
CA PRO A 130 29.32 10.00 -3.23
C PRO A 130 30.16 11.19 -2.76
N ASP A 131 31.00 11.74 -3.65
CA ASP A 131 31.76 12.95 -3.37
C ASP A 131 30.82 14.17 -3.29
N ASN A 132 30.92 14.97 -2.22
CA ASN A 132 30.00 16.10 -1.93
C ASN A 132 28.52 15.69 -1.96
N ALA A 133 28.16 14.64 -1.21
CA ALA A 133 26.84 14.02 -1.23
C ALA A 133 25.71 15.01 -0.91
N SER A 134 25.84 15.87 0.10
CA SER A 134 24.84 16.92 0.40
C SER A 134 24.53 17.79 -0.81
N ARG A 135 25.57 18.29 -1.50
CA ARG A 135 25.41 19.12 -2.70
C ARG A 135 24.77 18.35 -3.85
N LEU A 136 25.11 17.06 -4.02
CA LEU A 136 24.51 16.20 -5.04
C LEU A 136 23.01 16.01 -4.81
N TYR A 137 22.60 15.67 -3.58
CA TYR A 137 21.19 15.47 -3.24
C TYR A 137 20.40 16.78 -3.32
N GLU A 138 20.95 17.88 -2.81
CA GLU A 138 20.31 19.20 -2.90
C GLU A 138 20.18 19.69 -4.35
N ALA A 139 21.21 19.53 -5.18
CA ALA A 139 21.17 19.92 -6.58
C ALA A 139 20.16 19.08 -7.36
N SER A 140 20.10 17.77 -7.10
CA SER A 140 19.13 16.87 -7.70
C SER A 140 17.71 17.22 -7.27
N LEU A 141 17.49 17.48 -5.98
CA LEU A 141 16.21 17.98 -5.46
C LEU A 141 15.84 19.32 -6.08
N LYS A 142 16.78 20.27 -6.23
CA LYS A 142 16.53 21.59 -6.84
C LYS A 142 16.15 21.48 -8.31
N LYS A 143 16.80 20.61 -9.08
CA LYS A 143 16.43 20.38 -10.50
C LYS A 143 15.08 19.65 -10.63
N VAL A 144 14.70 18.89 -9.61
CA VAL A 144 13.40 18.21 -9.46
C VAL A 144 12.43 19.02 -8.57
N LYS A 145 12.71 20.30 -8.26
CA LYS A 145 11.82 21.21 -7.47
C LYS A 145 10.88 22.09 -8.31
N PRO A 146 11.18 22.53 -9.55
CA PRO A 146 10.20 23.12 -10.49
C PRO A 146 8.98 22.22 -10.79
N VAL A 147 9.02 21.01 -10.24
CA VAL A 147 8.22 19.81 -10.41
C VAL A 147 7.27 19.67 -9.19
N GLU A 148 6.93 20.75 -8.46
CA GLU A 148 5.88 20.75 -7.43
C GLU A 148 4.58 20.09 -7.94
N LYS A 149 4.26 20.24 -9.23
CA LYS A 149 3.12 19.56 -9.86
C LYS A 149 3.28 18.03 -9.93
N VAL A 150 4.47 17.52 -10.19
CA VAL A 150 4.75 16.07 -10.26
C VAL A 150 4.89 15.50 -8.86
N MET A 151 5.63 16.15 -7.96
CA MET A 151 5.76 15.74 -6.56
C MET A 151 4.39 15.75 -5.85
N SER A 152 3.55 16.76 -6.10
CA SER A 152 2.18 16.81 -5.58
C SER A 152 1.30 15.69 -6.16
N LYS A 153 1.40 15.38 -7.46
CA LYS A 153 0.68 14.25 -8.07
C LYS A 153 1.15 12.90 -7.51
N LEU A 154 2.46 12.71 -7.35
CA LEU A 154 3.05 11.52 -6.73
C LEU A 154 2.60 11.40 -5.27
N LEU A 155 2.68 12.48 -4.50
CA LEU A 155 2.24 12.51 -3.11
C LEU A 155 0.76 12.13 -3.02
N LYS A 156 -0.09 12.73 -3.85
CA LYS A 156 -1.52 12.41 -3.88
C LYS A 156 -1.75 10.93 -4.20
N ALA A 157 -1.03 10.35 -5.16
CA ALA A 157 -1.13 8.93 -5.48
C ALA A 157 -0.67 8.04 -4.32
N VAL A 158 0.49 8.33 -3.73
CA VAL A 158 1.06 7.61 -2.57
C VAL A 158 0.09 7.65 -1.39
N LEU A 159 -0.43 8.83 -1.03
CA LEU A 159 -1.35 8.99 0.09
C LEU A 159 -2.69 8.28 -0.16
N ILE A 160 -3.26 8.35 -1.37
CA ILE A 160 -4.49 7.62 -1.70
C ILE A 160 -4.29 6.11 -1.53
N ILE A 161 -3.17 5.57 -2.02
CA ILE A 161 -2.85 4.15 -1.91
C ILE A 161 -2.65 3.78 -0.44
N GLY A 162 -1.88 4.57 0.31
CA GLY A 162 -1.59 4.31 1.71
C GLY A 162 -2.81 4.39 2.63
N GLN A 163 -3.67 5.39 2.44
CA GLN A 163 -4.94 5.51 3.15
C GLN A 163 -5.86 4.32 2.86
N ALA A 164 -5.96 3.92 1.59
CA ALA A 164 -6.73 2.73 1.23
C ALA A 164 -6.13 1.48 1.89
N ALA A 165 -4.80 1.30 1.87
CA ALA A 165 -4.14 0.16 2.50
C ALA A 165 -4.37 0.12 4.03
N LEU A 166 -4.36 1.26 4.71
CA LEU A 166 -4.71 1.37 6.13
C LEU A 166 -6.14 0.91 6.42
N LEU A 167 -7.11 1.46 5.68
CA LEU A 167 -8.52 1.11 5.83
C LEU A 167 -8.76 -0.39 5.58
N ARG A 168 -8.12 -0.94 4.55
CA ARG A 168 -8.15 -2.39 4.28
C ARG A 168 -7.60 -3.21 5.43
N LYS A 169 -6.50 -2.77 6.07
CA LYS A 169 -5.95 -3.47 7.23
C LYS A 169 -6.90 -3.47 8.42
N ALA A 170 -7.58 -2.36 8.67
CA ALA A 170 -8.57 -2.28 9.75
C ALA A 170 -9.77 -3.19 9.47
N ILE A 171 -10.31 -3.15 8.25
CA ILE A 171 -11.38 -4.04 7.79
C ILE A 171 -10.99 -5.52 7.96
N VAL A 172 -9.82 -5.91 7.46
CA VAL A 172 -9.35 -7.30 7.54
C VAL A 172 -9.14 -7.74 8.99
N SER A 173 -8.72 -6.83 9.87
CA SER A 173 -8.57 -7.14 11.30
C SER A 173 -9.93 -7.37 11.97
N GLU A 174 -10.95 -6.59 11.61
CA GLU A 174 -12.33 -6.77 12.08
C GLU A 174 -12.94 -8.09 11.56
N LEU A 175 -12.77 -8.39 10.27
CA LEU A 175 -13.19 -9.68 9.68
C LEU A 175 -12.51 -10.87 10.37
N ALA A 176 -11.21 -10.76 10.66
CA ALA A 176 -10.45 -11.79 11.37
C ALA A 176 -10.90 -11.95 12.82
N PHE A 177 -11.32 -10.87 13.47
CA PHE A 177 -11.86 -10.92 14.82
C PHE A 177 -13.24 -11.59 14.84
N SER A 178 -14.18 -11.12 14.02
CA SER A 178 -15.52 -11.72 13.94
C SER A 178 -15.48 -13.19 13.52
N SER A 179 -14.70 -13.56 12.50
CA SER A 179 -14.65 -14.96 12.05
C SER A 179 -14.14 -15.92 13.14
N LYS A 180 -13.24 -15.46 14.01
CA LYS A 180 -12.74 -16.26 15.14
C LYS A 180 -13.72 -16.34 16.30
N LEU A 181 -14.56 -15.32 16.50
CA LEU A 181 -15.58 -15.30 17.54
C LEU A 181 -16.84 -16.05 17.14
N ASP A 182 -17.39 -15.74 15.97
CA ASP A 182 -18.71 -16.23 15.53
C ASP A 182 -18.62 -17.61 14.87
N ALA A 183 -17.50 -17.91 14.20
CA ALA A 183 -17.32 -19.12 13.38
C ALA A 183 -15.98 -19.82 13.64
N HIS A 184 -15.63 -20.01 14.93
CA HIS A 184 -14.33 -20.52 15.35
C HIS A 184 -13.91 -21.83 14.65
N LEU A 185 -14.77 -22.85 14.64
CA LEU A 185 -14.47 -24.16 14.05
C LEU A 185 -14.21 -24.07 12.54
N LEU A 186 -14.99 -23.27 11.83
CA LEU A 186 -14.79 -23.01 10.40
C LEU A 186 -13.46 -22.29 10.17
N SER A 187 -13.16 -21.29 11.01
CA SER A 187 -11.92 -20.53 10.93
C SER A 187 -10.68 -21.42 11.10
N CYS A 188 -10.71 -22.32 12.09
CA CYS A 188 -9.66 -23.32 12.30
C CYS A 188 -9.55 -24.33 11.15
N SER A 189 -10.68 -24.79 10.62
CA SER A 189 -10.71 -25.77 9.53
C SER A 189 -10.13 -25.19 8.24
N VAL A 190 -10.56 -23.99 7.85
CA VAL A 190 -10.03 -23.27 6.67
C VAL A 190 -8.55 -22.93 6.85
N GLY A 191 -8.14 -22.48 8.05
CA GLY A 191 -6.74 -22.21 8.34
C GLY A 191 -5.86 -23.46 8.31
N THR A 192 -6.41 -24.63 8.65
CA THR A 192 -5.70 -25.92 8.54
C THR A 192 -5.57 -26.34 7.09
N LEU A 193 -6.65 -26.17 6.30
CA LEU A 193 -6.65 -26.44 4.87
C LEU A 193 -5.66 -25.54 4.10
N ASP A 194 -5.57 -24.25 4.44
CA ASP A 194 -4.57 -23.34 3.86
C ASP A 194 -3.14 -23.83 4.12
N LYS A 195 -2.84 -24.21 5.37
CA LYS A 195 -1.53 -24.76 5.71
C LYS A 195 -1.24 -26.08 4.99
N SER A 196 -2.22 -26.97 4.85
CA SER A 196 -2.03 -28.25 4.17
C SER A 196 -1.77 -28.03 2.67
N VAL A 197 -2.57 -27.20 2.01
CA VAL A 197 -2.40 -26.88 0.59
C VAL A 197 -1.05 -26.21 0.32
N LEU A 198 -0.61 -25.29 1.19
CA LEU A 198 0.72 -24.69 1.09
C LEU A 198 1.85 -25.72 1.29
N ASN A 199 1.66 -26.71 2.17
CA ASN A 199 2.62 -27.79 2.35
C ASN A 199 2.68 -28.71 1.14
N ASP A 200 1.54 -29.03 0.53
CA ASP A 200 1.48 -29.83 -0.70
C ASP A 200 2.15 -29.11 -1.87
N LEU A 201 1.95 -27.79 -2.00
CA LEU A 201 2.66 -26.97 -2.99
C LEU A 201 4.19 -27.00 -2.75
N ARG A 202 4.64 -26.82 -1.51
CA ARG A 202 6.07 -26.90 -1.17
C ARG A 202 6.65 -28.29 -1.45
N ALA A 203 5.89 -29.35 -1.20
CA ALA A 203 6.28 -30.71 -1.50
C ALA A 203 6.39 -30.92 -3.02
N HIS A 204 5.42 -30.42 -3.80
CA HIS A 204 5.48 -30.43 -5.26
C HIS A 204 6.77 -29.80 -5.80
N PHE A 205 7.14 -28.59 -5.32
CA PHE A 205 8.39 -27.95 -5.74
C PHE A 205 9.66 -28.70 -5.33
N ARG A 206 9.59 -29.61 -4.35
CA ARG A 206 10.74 -30.41 -3.90
C ARG A 206 10.84 -31.78 -4.57
N SER A 207 9.71 -32.44 -4.80
CA SER A 207 9.67 -33.85 -5.24
C SER A 207 8.82 -34.09 -6.49
N ASN A 208 8.36 -33.04 -7.16
CA ASN A 208 7.50 -33.11 -8.35
C ASN A 208 6.20 -33.93 -8.14
N SER A 209 5.62 -33.82 -6.93
CA SER A 209 4.33 -34.44 -6.54
C SER A 209 3.13 -33.90 -7.35
N ALA A 210 1.91 -34.37 -7.11
CA ALA A 210 0.72 -33.80 -7.74
C ALA A 210 0.50 -32.33 -7.30
N VAL A 211 0.15 -31.46 -8.27
CA VAL A 211 -0.18 -30.05 -7.99
C VAL A 211 -1.63 -29.95 -7.52
N PRO A 212 -1.92 -29.18 -6.45
CA PRO A 212 -3.31 -28.88 -6.07
C PRO A 212 -4.07 -28.22 -7.23
N PRO A 213 -5.32 -28.62 -7.52
CA PRO A 213 -6.08 -28.01 -8.61
C PRO A 213 -6.25 -26.50 -8.42
N ALA A 214 -6.04 -25.72 -9.49
CA ALA A 214 -6.16 -24.26 -9.43
C ALA A 214 -7.54 -23.78 -8.96
N ALA A 215 -8.60 -24.54 -9.24
CA ALA A 215 -9.95 -24.25 -8.76
C ALA A 215 -10.03 -24.21 -7.22
N VAL A 216 -9.35 -25.16 -6.55
CA VAL A 216 -9.30 -25.22 -5.07
C VAL A 216 -8.58 -24.01 -4.51
N LEU A 217 -7.47 -23.58 -5.13
CA LEU A 217 -6.75 -22.37 -4.71
C LEU A 217 -7.61 -21.11 -4.82
N VAL A 218 -8.36 -20.97 -5.91
CA VAL A 218 -9.24 -19.82 -6.14
C VAL A 218 -10.39 -19.80 -5.13
N GLU A 219 -11.00 -20.96 -4.85
CA GLU A 219 -12.11 -21.07 -3.90
C GLU A 219 -11.65 -20.86 -2.46
N LEU A 220 -10.55 -21.50 -2.05
CA LEU A 220 -9.95 -21.32 -0.74
C LEU A 220 -9.59 -19.86 -0.47
N ASN A 221 -9.01 -19.16 -1.46
CA ASN A 221 -8.67 -17.74 -1.31
C ASN A 221 -9.91 -16.87 -1.06
N LYS A 222 -11.09 -17.20 -1.61
CA LYS A 222 -12.33 -16.47 -1.30
C LYS A 222 -12.70 -16.61 0.18
N TYR A 223 -12.59 -17.81 0.75
CA TYR A 223 -12.83 -18.03 2.18
C TYR A 223 -11.80 -17.33 3.06
N LEU A 224 -10.53 -17.35 2.67
CA LEU A 224 -9.48 -16.62 3.41
C LEU A 224 -9.71 -15.10 3.38
N GLU A 225 -10.14 -14.55 2.25
CA GLU A 225 -10.48 -13.13 2.13
C GLU A 225 -11.68 -12.74 2.99
N THR A 226 -12.76 -13.55 2.99
CA THR A 226 -13.95 -13.25 3.81
C THR A 226 -13.70 -13.39 5.31
N MET A 227 -12.81 -14.30 5.71
CA MET A 227 -12.39 -14.47 7.10
C MET A 227 -11.37 -13.43 7.56
N GLY A 228 -10.87 -12.56 6.68
CA GLY A 228 -9.77 -11.65 7.02
C GLY A 228 -8.44 -12.37 7.31
N ALA A 229 -8.28 -13.61 6.85
CA ALA A 229 -7.06 -14.41 7.04
C ALA A 229 -6.01 -14.11 5.96
N THR A 230 -5.87 -12.85 5.57
CA THR A 230 -4.94 -12.39 4.53
C THR A 230 -4.14 -11.18 5.00
N ASP A 231 -3.00 -10.91 4.35
CA ASP A 231 -2.21 -9.71 4.61
C ASP A 231 -2.44 -8.67 3.49
N PRO A 232 -3.18 -7.57 3.77
CA PRO A 232 -3.49 -6.57 2.76
C PRO A 232 -2.28 -5.89 2.14
N TYR A 233 -1.17 -5.79 2.88
CA TYR A 233 0.07 -5.14 2.42
C TYR A 233 0.89 -6.04 1.49
N SER A 234 0.63 -7.35 1.51
CA SER A 234 1.33 -8.32 0.66
C SER A 234 0.62 -8.57 -0.68
N LYS A 235 -0.56 -7.97 -0.92
CA LYS A 235 -1.38 -8.22 -2.12
C LYS A 235 -0.76 -7.56 -3.37
N ILE A 236 -0.66 -8.33 -4.45
CA ILE A 236 -0.31 -7.85 -5.79
C ILE A 236 -1.61 -7.45 -6.50
N PHE A 237 -1.69 -6.20 -6.92
CA PHE A 237 -2.88 -5.59 -7.54
C PHE A 237 -2.78 -5.52 -9.06
N ILE A 238 -1.57 -5.35 -9.58
CA ILE A 238 -1.31 -5.12 -10.99
C ILE A 238 -0.14 -6.01 -11.43
N THR A 239 -0.18 -6.44 -12.69
CA THR A 239 0.94 -7.07 -13.39
C THR A 239 1.49 -6.08 -14.38
N MET A 240 2.80 -5.81 -14.32
CA MET A 240 3.46 -4.87 -15.22
C MET A 240 3.96 -5.58 -16.48
N ASN A 241 3.72 -4.95 -17.63
CA ASN A 241 4.25 -5.41 -18.91
C ASN A 241 5.64 -4.79 -19.20
N GLU A 242 5.89 -3.59 -18.68
CA GLU A 242 7.12 -2.83 -18.89
C GLU A 242 7.66 -2.30 -17.55
N PRO A 243 9.00 -2.29 -17.35
CA PRO A 243 9.63 -1.72 -16.17
C PRO A 243 9.44 -0.19 -16.10
N LEU A 244 9.34 0.34 -14.87
CA LEU A 244 9.38 1.79 -14.66
C LEU A 244 10.83 2.21 -14.39
N ASP A 245 11.46 2.80 -15.40
CA ASP A 245 12.85 3.23 -15.30
C ASP A 245 13.04 4.29 -14.21
N LYS A 246 14.15 4.12 -13.48
CA LYS A 246 14.62 5.03 -12.42
C LYS A 246 13.60 5.28 -11.29
N LEU A 247 12.65 4.36 -11.08
CA LEU A 247 11.66 4.41 -10.01
C LEU A 247 12.29 4.60 -8.63
N SER A 248 13.30 3.80 -8.29
CA SER A 248 13.96 3.85 -6.98
C SER A 248 14.68 5.18 -6.75
N ALA A 249 15.28 5.78 -7.78
CA ALA A 249 15.94 7.08 -7.70
C ALA A 249 14.94 8.22 -7.52
N LEU A 250 13.81 8.19 -8.22
CA LEU A 250 12.77 9.21 -8.04
C LEU A 250 12.13 9.12 -6.64
N PHE A 251 11.86 7.91 -6.15
CA PHE A 251 11.31 7.73 -4.80
C PHE A 251 12.31 8.03 -3.68
N LEU A 252 13.62 7.90 -3.93
CA LEU A 252 14.65 8.46 -3.04
C LEU A 252 14.45 9.98 -2.89
N LEU A 253 14.44 10.72 -4.01
CA LEU A 253 14.23 12.18 -4.00
C LEU A 253 12.88 12.55 -3.37
N PHE A 254 11.84 11.75 -3.61
CA PHE A 254 10.53 11.93 -2.99
C PHE A 254 10.61 11.84 -1.46
N VAL A 255 11.26 10.81 -0.91
CA VAL A 255 11.44 10.69 0.55
C VAL A 255 12.22 11.89 1.08
N LEU A 256 13.34 12.25 0.45
CA LEU A 256 14.15 13.40 0.89
C LEU A 256 13.39 14.73 0.84
N ALA A 257 12.42 14.89 -0.06
CA ALA A 257 11.59 16.08 -0.16
C ALA A 257 10.51 16.18 0.94
N TYR A 258 10.03 15.05 1.47
CA TYR A 258 8.91 15.00 2.41
C TYR A 258 9.29 14.64 3.85
N MET A 259 10.41 13.96 4.09
CA MET A 259 10.88 13.66 5.46
C MET A 259 11.12 14.90 6.33
N PRO A 260 11.62 16.04 5.81
CA PRO A 260 11.73 17.27 6.61
C PRO A 260 10.39 17.89 7.02
N LYS A 261 9.26 17.44 6.44
CA LYS A 261 7.90 17.92 6.74
C LYS A 261 7.17 17.06 7.77
N LEU A 262 7.83 16.04 8.28
CA LEU A 262 7.32 15.12 9.29
C LEU A 262 8.12 15.31 10.58
N GLN A 263 7.51 14.94 11.69
CA GLN A 263 8.14 14.89 13.00
C GLN A 263 7.73 13.58 13.67
N TYR A 264 8.65 12.95 14.38
CA TYR A 264 8.32 11.78 15.19
C TYR A 264 7.45 12.16 16.39
N ASP A 265 6.48 11.30 16.70
CA ASP A 265 5.62 11.42 17.87
C ASP A 265 5.74 10.16 18.73
N ASP A 266 6.40 10.29 19.88
CA ASP A 266 6.69 9.20 20.82
C ASP A 266 5.39 8.56 21.34
N GLN A 267 4.31 9.34 21.47
CA GLN A 267 3.03 8.83 21.97
C GLN A 267 2.36 7.88 20.98
N CYS A 268 2.52 8.14 19.68
CA CYS A 268 1.96 7.33 18.61
C CYS A 268 2.96 6.32 18.05
N GLY A 269 4.25 6.42 18.40
CA GLY A 269 5.33 5.64 17.81
C GLY A 269 5.38 5.77 16.29
N ALA A 270 5.07 6.97 15.77
CA ALA A 270 4.84 7.19 14.35
C ALA A 270 5.27 8.59 13.89
N LEU A 271 5.54 8.72 12.59
CA LEU A 271 5.81 10.02 11.97
C LEU A 271 4.50 10.78 11.75
N LYS A 272 4.35 11.93 12.41
CA LYS A 272 3.21 12.84 12.24
C LYS A 272 3.56 14.03 11.35
N ARG A 273 2.52 14.66 10.81
CA ARG A 273 2.64 15.92 10.06
C ARG A 273 3.14 17.06 10.95
N VAL A 274 3.95 17.95 10.38
CA VAL A 274 4.26 19.23 11.00
C VAL A 274 3.32 20.30 10.45
N GLY A 275 2.64 21.02 11.35
CA GLY A 275 1.70 22.09 11.00
C GLY A 275 0.47 21.61 10.22
N THR A 276 0.03 22.41 9.25
CA THR A 276 -1.17 22.15 8.42
C THR A 276 -0.88 21.35 7.15
N ASN A 277 0.31 20.71 7.05
CA ASN A 277 0.70 19.95 5.87
C ASN A 277 -0.22 18.72 5.65
N PRO A 278 -0.59 18.38 4.40
CA PRO A 278 -1.44 17.22 4.11
C PRO A 278 -0.71 15.88 4.17
N VAL A 279 0.57 15.89 4.56
CA VAL A 279 1.46 14.72 4.53
C VAL A 279 1.40 14.01 5.88
N ASP A 280 0.91 12.78 5.89
CA ASP A 280 0.88 11.93 7.07
C ASP A 280 1.84 10.74 6.87
N GLY A 281 2.64 10.42 7.88
CA GLY A 281 3.73 9.46 7.78
C GLY A 281 3.24 8.03 7.57
N ALA A 282 2.20 7.59 8.28
CA ALA A 282 1.69 6.22 8.14
C ALA A 282 1.12 5.93 6.73
N PRO A 283 0.24 6.76 6.16
CA PRO A 283 -0.16 6.63 4.76
C PRO A 283 1.01 6.75 3.78
N LEU A 284 2.00 7.61 4.04
CA LEU A 284 3.17 7.75 3.16
C LEU A 284 3.96 6.43 3.07
N ILE A 285 4.29 5.84 4.22
CA ILE A 285 5.05 4.59 4.32
C ILE A 285 4.29 3.45 3.64
N LEU A 286 2.99 3.31 3.94
CA LEU A 286 2.18 2.24 3.39
C LEU A 286 1.90 2.40 1.90
N GLY A 287 1.75 3.64 1.43
CA GLY A 287 1.63 3.96 0.02
C GLY A 287 2.87 3.53 -0.76
N LEU A 288 4.06 3.93 -0.29
CA LEU A 288 5.32 3.53 -0.90
C LEU A 288 5.53 2.01 -0.84
N SER A 289 5.29 1.39 0.32
CA SER A 289 5.42 -0.07 0.48
C SER A 289 4.50 -0.82 -0.50
N THR A 290 3.25 -0.36 -0.64
CA THR A 290 2.28 -0.95 -1.56
C THR A 290 2.72 -0.78 -3.01
N ILE A 291 3.23 0.40 -3.41
CA ILE A 291 3.74 0.66 -4.75
C ILE A 291 4.92 -0.26 -5.06
N PHE A 292 5.96 -0.28 -4.22
CA PHE A 292 7.15 -1.12 -4.43
C PHE A 292 6.80 -2.61 -4.50
N LYS A 293 5.80 -3.06 -3.73
CA LYS A 293 5.33 -4.44 -3.77
C LYS A 293 4.78 -4.87 -5.13
N GLN A 294 4.36 -3.93 -5.98
CA GLN A 294 3.87 -4.22 -7.34
C GLN A 294 5.00 -4.47 -8.34
N PHE A 295 6.24 -4.13 -8.00
CA PHE A 295 7.41 -4.26 -8.85
C PHE A 295 8.28 -5.44 -8.39
N HIS A 296 9.23 -5.81 -9.25
CA HIS A 296 10.23 -6.81 -8.91
C HIS A 296 10.99 -6.40 -7.63
N PRO A 297 11.32 -7.32 -6.71
CA PRO A 297 12.00 -7.01 -5.44
C PRO A 297 13.31 -6.20 -5.57
N SER A 298 14.00 -6.30 -6.71
CA SER A 298 15.21 -5.50 -7.01
C SER A 298 14.98 -4.00 -6.90
N TYR A 299 13.78 -3.49 -7.23
CA TYR A 299 13.45 -2.07 -7.08
C TYR A 299 13.47 -1.65 -5.60
N THR A 300 12.92 -2.49 -4.73
CA THR A 300 12.91 -2.25 -3.28
C THR A 300 14.32 -2.29 -2.73
N GLU A 301 15.14 -3.26 -3.12
CA GLU A 301 16.55 -3.37 -2.71
C GLU A 301 17.35 -2.15 -3.17
N GLN A 302 17.21 -1.75 -4.44
CA GLN A 302 17.86 -0.56 -4.99
C GLN A 302 17.43 0.72 -4.26
N PHE A 303 16.14 0.84 -3.92
CA PHE A 303 15.63 1.98 -3.16
C PHE A 303 16.21 2.03 -1.74
N VAL A 304 16.20 0.91 -1.02
CA VAL A 304 16.78 0.81 0.34
C VAL A 304 18.28 1.11 0.29
N SER A 305 18.96 0.64 -0.74
CA SER A 305 20.39 0.90 -0.98
C SER A 305 20.68 2.40 -1.13
N TYR A 306 19.90 3.12 -1.95
CA TYR A 306 20.06 4.57 -2.12
C TYR A 306 19.72 5.36 -0.85
N VAL A 307 18.65 4.99 -0.13
CA VAL A 307 18.29 5.61 1.15
C VAL A 307 19.39 5.38 2.19
N GLY A 308 19.96 4.18 2.24
CA GLY A 308 21.06 3.85 3.15
C GLY A 308 22.36 4.59 2.82
N GLN A 309 22.66 4.80 1.54
CA GLN A 309 23.77 5.65 1.11
C GLN A 309 23.56 7.11 1.56
N TYR A 310 22.35 7.65 1.43
CA TYR A 310 22.00 8.99 1.93
C TYR A 310 22.23 9.11 3.44
N VAL A 311 21.72 8.15 4.23
CA VAL A 311 21.92 8.13 5.69
C VAL A 311 23.40 8.12 6.05
N ARG A 312 24.19 7.20 5.46
CA ARG A 312 25.63 7.10 5.73
C ARG A 312 26.39 8.37 5.33
N SER A 313 26.07 8.96 4.19
CA SER A 313 26.71 10.20 3.73
C SER A 313 26.41 11.38 4.64
N THR A 314 25.16 11.51 5.09
CA THR A 314 24.75 12.61 5.97
C THR A 314 25.39 12.48 7.35
N ILE A 315 25.50 11.26 7.89
CA ILE A 315 26.20 11.00 9.17
C ILE A 315 27.70 11.30 9.02
N SER A 316 28.31 10.89 7.90
CA SER A 316 29.73 11.16 7.64
C SER A 316 30.05 12.65 7.52
N GLU A 317 29.13 13.45 6.99
CA GLU A 317 29.30 14.90 6.87
C GLU A 317 29.00 15.65 8.19
N ALA A 318 28.15 15.10 9.07
CA ALA A 318 27.71 15.77 10.29
C ALA A 318 28.80 15.95 11.35
N LYS A 319 29.92 15.21 11.30
CA LYS A 319 31.10 15.25 12.19
C LYS A 319 30.85 15.07 13.71
N THR A 320 29.64 15.27 14.22
CA THR A 320 29.24 15.05 15.61
C THR A 320 28.55 13.70 15.78
N THR A 321 29.02 12.90 16.75
CA THR A 321 28.54 11.55 17.05
C THR A 321 27.39 11.49 18.03
N ASP A 322 27.13 12.58 18.78
CA ASP A 322 26.28 12.51 19.98
C ASP A 322 24.78 12.50 19.67
N HIS A 323 24.35 13.16 18.57
CA HIS A 323 22.95 13.20 18.16
C HIS A 323 22.79 13.09 16.65
N LEU A 324 21.88 12.22 16.21
CA LEU A 324 21.52 12.07 14.81
C LEU A 324 20.81 13.34 14.30
N PRO A 325 21.13 13.83 13.09
CA PRO A 325 20.37 14.93 12.49
C PRO A 325 18.87 14.58 12.40
N PRO A 326 17.95 15.53 12.64
CA PRO A 326 16.51 15.24 12.69
C PRO A 326 15.96 14.67 11.38
N ASN A 327 16.52 15.10 10.24
CA ASN A 327 16.17 14.56 8.92
C ASN A 327 16.59 13.08 8.78
N VAL A 328 17.75 12.72 9.34
CA VAL A 328 18.26 11.33 9.32
C VAL A 328 17.41 10.46 10.24
N LEU A 329 17.05 10.96 11.43
CA LEU A 329 16.16 10.27 12.35
C LEU A 329 14.82 9.92 11.69
N ASN A 330 14.16 10.90 11.04
CA ASN A 330 12.91 10.66 10.32
C ASN A 330 13.06 9.62 9.20
N VAL A 331 14.16 9.66 8.45
CA VAL A 331 14.45 8.68 7.39
C VAL A 331 14.67 7.28 7.96
N LEU A 332 15.37 7.15 9.09
CA LEU A 332 15.61 5.87 9.76
C LEU A 332 14.32 5.26 10.30
N ILE A 333 13.48 6.06 10.96
CA ILE A 333 12.15 5.65 11.42
C ILE A 333 11.30 5.19 10.24
N PHE A 334 11.24 6.00 9.18
CA PHE A 334 10.56 5.66 7.93
C PHE A 334 11.03 4.29 7.39
N LEU A 335 12.34 4.07 7.34
CA LEU A 335 12.93 2.87 6.77
C LEU A 335 12.68 1.64 7.65
N GLN A 336 12.68 1.79 8.97
CA GLN A 336 12.34 0.72 9.91
C GLN A 336 10.88 0.27 9.73
N HIS A 337 9.94 1.22 9.64
CA HIS A 337 8.54 0.90 9.37
C HIS A 337 8.35 0.32 7.97
N PHE A 338 9.01 0.88 6.95
CA PHE A 338 8.97 0.37 5.58
C PHE A 338 9.48 -1.08 5.52
N ALA A 339 10.60 -1.40 6.16
CA ALA A 339 11.15 -2.75 6.24
C ALA A 339 10.20 -3.73 6.96
N ARG A 340 9.56 -3.28 8.04
CA ARG A 340 8.56 -4.08 8.78
C ARG A 340 7.35 -4.42 7.90
N VAL A 341 6.80 -3.44 7.18
CA VAL A 341 5.63 -3.63 6.31
C VAL A 341 5.95 -4.51 5.11
N THR A 342 7.10 -4.30 4.48
CA THR A 342 7.55 -5.07 3.31
C THR A 342 8.11 -6.45 3.66
N LYS A 343 8.24 -6.77 4.97
CA LYS A 343 8.86 -7.99 5.50
C LYS A 343 10.29 -8.19 4.97
N LEU A 344 11.03 -7.10 4.81
CA LEU A 344 12.44 -7.16 4.45
C LEU A 344 13.22 -7.79 5.59
N LYS A 345 14.15 -8.69 5.24
CA LYS A 345 15.05 -9.29 6.22
C LYS A 345 15.96 -8.19 6.78
N PRO A 346 16.18 -8.14 8.11
CA PRO A 346 17.11 -7.18 8.71
C PRO A 346 18.51 -7.24 8.08
N SER A 347 18.95 -8.41 7.63
CA SER A 347 20.22 -8.59 6.92
C SER A 347 20.36 -7.68 5.69
N ILE A 348 19.30 -7.52 4.90
CA ILE A 348 19.32 -6.66 3.70
C ILE A 348 19.47 -5.19 4.11
N LEU A 349 18.77 -4.78 5.16
CA LEU A 349 18.86 -3.44 5.71
C LEU A 349 20.26 -3.15 6.26
N HIS A 350 20.83 -4.11 7.00
CA HIS A 350 22.14 -4.01 7.62
C HIS A 350 23.31 -4.04 6.62
N THR A 351 23.12 -4.61 5.43
CA THR A 351 24.07 -4.48 4.32
C THR A 351 24.28 -3.02 3.90
N HIS A 352 23.24 -2.18 4.03
CA HIS A 352 23.26 -0.78 3.58
C HIS A 352 23.40 0.23 4.71
N ILE A 353 22.95 -0.10 5.92
CA ILE A 353 23.01 0.77 7.10
C ILE A 353 23.43 -0.06 8.32
N PRO A 354 24.58 0.25 8.96
CA PRO A 354 25.03 -0.50 10.13
C PRO A 354 24.00 -0.53 11.26
N ALA A 355 23.90 -1.65 11.98
CA ALA A 355 22.92 -1.83 13.06
C ALA A 355 23.00 -0.76 14.15
N TYR A 356 24.22 -0.35 14.54
CA TYR A 356 24.44 0.66 15.57
C TYR A 356 23.81 2.03 15.23
N VAL A 357 23.58 2.33 13.94
CA VAL A 357 22.92 3.57 13.52
C VAL A 357 21.43 3.56 13.90
N PHE A 358 20.81 2.38 13.88
CA PHE A 358 19.44 2.22 14.35
C PHE A 358 19.37 2.24 15.88
N ASP A 359 20.38 1.70 16.57
CA ASP A 359 20.45 1.73 18.03
C ASP A 359 20.70 3.16 18.56
N ALA A 360 21.36 4.01 17.76
CA ALA A 360 21.56 5.42 18.04
C ALA A 360 20.29 6.29 17.88
N MET A 361 19.17 5.72 17.44
CA MET A 361 17.88 6.41 17.46
C MET A 361 17.41 6.52 18.91
N SER A 362 17.78 7.60 19.60
CA SER A 362 17.17 7.96 20.88
C SER A 362 15.74 8.48 20.61
N LEU A 363 14.77 7.56 20.61
CA LEU A 363 13.33 7.84 20.42
C LEU A 363 12.65 8.18 21.73
#